data_AF-A0A183MBL6-F1
#
_entry.id   AF-A0A183MBL6-F1
#
_cell.length_a   1.000
_cell.length_b   1.000
_cell.length_c   1.000
_cell.angle_alpha   90.00
_cell.angle_beta   90.00
_cell.angle_gamma   90.00
#
_symmetry.space_group_name_H-M   'P 1'
#
loop_
_entity.id
_entity.type
_entity.pdbx_description
1 polymer ?
#
loop_
_entity_poly.entity_id
_entity_poly.type
_entity_poly.pdbx_seq_one_letter_code
_entity_poly.pdbx_strand_id
1 'polypeptide(L)'
;MMGDLNAKVGRDNTGYGDIMRRYGLGERNENGERFANLCAFNKLVIDGTIFSHKGIHKVTWISTDHTTENQIDHICINKKFRRTIEDVRTRTGADIAPDHHLVVVKMKLKLKKTWTTGQTALQRFNTAFLRDTDKTQ
;
A
#
# COMPACT_ATOMS: atom_id res chain seq x y z
N MET A 1 -2.38 -0.55 8.35
CA MET A 1 -2.63 -1.92 8.85
C MET A 1 -2.62 -2.83 7.65
N MET A 2 -2.02 -4.01 7.75
CA MET A 2 -2.03 -4.99 6.66
C MET A 2 -1.94 -6.41 7.21
N GLY A 3 -2.54 -7.37 6.49
CA GLY A 3 -2.44 -8.79 6.79
C GLY A 3 -3.72 -9.56 6.51
N ASP A 4 -3.71 -10.85 6.84
CA ASP A 4 -4.89 -11.71 6.88
C ASP A 4 -5.71 -11.40 8.13
N LEU A 5 -6.95 -10.98 7.92
CA LEU A 5 -7.88 -10.63 9.00
C LEU A 5 -9.08 -11.58 9.05
N ASN A 6 -9.15 -12.56 8.15
CA ASN A 6 -10.30 -13.45 7.97
C ASN A 6 -11.65 -12.67 7.91
N ALA A 7 -11.61 -11.49 7.29
CA ALA A 7 -12.69 -10.52 7.28
C ALA A 7 -13.18 -10.28 5.85
N LYS A 8 -14.43 -10.62 5.55
CA LYS A 8 -15.07 -10.29 4.27
C LYS A 8 -15.86 -9.00 4.46
N VAL A 9 -15.41 -7.92 3.84
CA VAL A 9 -16.02 -6.59 4.03
C VAL A 9 -17.16 -6.32 3.05
N GLY A 10 -17.17 -7.02 1.90
CA GLY A 10 -18.22 -6.97 0.91
C GLY A 10 -18.28 -5.70 0.06
N ARG A 11 -19.35 -5.59 -0.74
CA ARG A 11 -19.66 -4.43 -1.60
C ARG A 11 -20.53 -3.39 -0.92
N ASP A 12 -21.33 -3.80 0.05
CA ASP A 12 -22.16 -2.86 0.80
C ASP A 12 -21.24 -1.91 1.57
N ASN A 13 -21.51 -0.62 1.45
CA ASN A 13 -20.77 0.43 2.14
C ASN A 13 -21.70 1.37 2.92
N THR A 14 -22.95 0.95 3.15
CA THR A 14 -23.91 1.66 4.00
C THR A 14 -23.31 1.86 5.39
N GLY A 15 -23.30 3.11 5.88
CA GLY A 15 -22.66 3.48 7.15
C GLY A 15 -21.13 3.62 7.10
N TYR A 16 -20.46 3.12 6.06
CA TYR A 16 -18.99 3.07 5.94
C TYR A 16 -18.43 3.82 4.72
N GLY A 17 -19.24 4.68 4.09
CA GLY A 17 -18.89 5.34 2.82
C GLY A 17 -17.67 6.25 2.87
N ASP A 18 -17.17 6.55 4.07
CA ASP A 18 -16.02 7.40 4.32
C ASP A 18 -14.68 6.63 4.40
N ILE A 19 -14.75 5.32 4.63
CA ILE A 19 -13.61 4.38 4.69
C ILE A 19 -13.65 3.30 3.60
N MET A 20 -14.80 3.05 2.99
CA MET A 20 -15.02 1.99 2.00
C MET A 20 -15.77 2.50 0.76
N ARG A 21 -15.48 1.90 -0.39
CA ARG A 21 -16.29 2.03 -1.61
C ARG A 21 -16.94 0.68 -1.94
N ARG A 22 -17.68 0.63 -3.04
CA ARG A 22 -18.52 -0.51 -3.43
C ARG A 22 -17.76 -1.57 -4.23
N TYR A 23 -16.43 -1.50 -4.30
CA TYR A 23 -15.64 -2.39 -5.15
C TYR A 23 -15.05 -3.59 -4.41
N GLY A 24 -15.37 -3.80 -3.13
CA GLY A 24 -15.03 -5.02 -2.41
C GLY A 24 -15.64 -6.29 -3.03
N LEU A 25 -15.26 -7.45 -2.52
CA LEU A 25 -15.73 -8.75 -3.00
C LEU A 25 -16.73 -9.39 -2.03
N GLY A 26 -17.79 -10.00 -2.59
CA GLY A 26 -18.77 -10.80 -1.84
C GLY A 26 -19.65 -10.00 -0.89
N GLU A 27 -20.20 -10.71 0.09
CA GLU A 27 -21.02 -10.18 1.17
C GLU A 27 -20.22 -10.05 2.47
N ARG A 28 -20.66 -9.14 3.33
CA ARG A 28 -19.97 -8.87 4.59
C ARG A 28 -20.25 -10.00 5.59
N ASN A 29 -19.20 -10.52 6.23
CA ASN A 29 -19.34 -11.44 7.36
C ASN A 29 -19.18 -10.71 8.70
N GLU A 30 -19.41 -11.40 9.82
CA GLU A 30 -19.30 -10.81 11.16
C GLU A 30 -17.90 -10.20 11.43
N ASN A 31 -16.84 -10.90 11.02
CA ASN A 31 -15.47 -10.37 11.11
C ASN A 31 -15.29 -9.11 10.25
N GLY A 32 -15.91 -9.07 9.07
CA GLY A 32 -15.95 -7.90 8.19
C GLY A 32 -16.64 -6.70 8.83
N GLU A 33 -17.72 -6.91 9.57
CA GLU A 33 -18.40 -5.86 10.33
C GLU A 33 -17.52 -5.33 11.47
N ARG A 34 -16.91 -6.23 12.25
CA ARG A 34 -15.98 -5.84 13.32
C ARG A 34 -14.77 -5.08 12.77
N PHE A 35 -14.24 -5.53 11.64
CA PHE A 35 -13.13 -4.89 10.96
C PHE A 35 -13.50 -3.52 10.36
N ALA A 36 -14.66 -3.40 9.71
CA ALA A 36 -15.16 -2.13 9.20
C ALA A 36 -15.36 -1.11 10.34
N ASN A 37 -15.92 -1.55 11.48
CA ASN A 37 -16.04 -0.74 12.69
C ASN A 37 -14.68 -0.28 13.24
N LEU A 38 -13.70 -1.18 13.33
CA LEU A 38 -12.34 -0.85 13.74
C LEU A 38 -11.72 0.21 12.81
N CYS A 39 -11.87 0.04 11.50
CA CYS A 39 -11.38 0.98 10.50
C CYS A 39 -12.08 2.34 10.60
N ALA A 40 -13.40 2.36 10.77
CA ALA A 40 -14.18 3.59 10.91
C ALA A 40 -13.74 4.37 12.16
N PHE A 41 -13.63 3.69 13.30
CA PHE A 41 -13.17 4.29 14.56
C PHE A 41 -11.77 4.91 14.44
N ASN A 42 -10.85 4.20 13.78
CA ASN A 42 -9.45 4.63 13.63
C ASN A 42 -9.17 5.48 12.38
N LYS A 43 -10.21 5.85 11.61
CA LYS A 43 -10.08 6.61 10.35
C LYS A 43 -9.15 5.92 9.35
N LEU A 44 -9.26 4.61 9.21
CA LEU A 44 -8.52 3.80 8.23
C LEU A 44 -9.41 3.50 7.03
N VAL A 45 -8.89 3.70 5.83
CA VAL A 45 -9.56 3.36 4.57
C VAL A 45 -9.20 1.92 4.22
N ILE A 46 -10.20 1.11 3.84
CA ILE A 46 -9.99 -0.28 3.43
C ILE A 46 -9.70 -0.28 1.93
N ASP A 47 -8.41 -0.26 1.58
CA ASP A 47 -7.94 0.09 0.24
C ASP A 47 -8.36 -0.93 -0.83
N GLY A 48 -8.53 -2.20 -0.45
CA GLY A 48 -9.04 -3.27 -1.30
C GLY A 48 -10.48 -3.08 -1.80
N THR A 49 -11.20 -2.08 -1.28
CA THR A 49 -12.57 -1.73 -1.69
C THR A 49 -12.64 -0.50 -2.59
N ILE A 50 -11.53 0.23 -2.79
CA ILE A 50 -11.51 1.59 -3.34
C ILE A 50 -11.47 1.62 -4.87
N PHE A 51 -10.76 0.68 -5.49
CA PHE A 51 -10.52 0.67 -6.93
C PHE A 51 -11.41 -0.36 -7.63
N SER A 52 -11.96 0.03 -8.77
CA SER A 52 -12.74 -0.86 -9.62
C SER A 52 -11.80 -1.81 -10.37
N HIS A 53 -11.79 -3.08 -9.96
CA HIS A 53 -11.02 -4.15 -10.60
C HIS A 53 -11.90 -5.35 -10.99
N LYS A 54 -11.37 -6.21 -11.87
CA LYS A 54 -11.92 -7.56 -12.10
C LYS A 54 -11.75 -8.42 -10.85
N GLY A 55 -12.62 -9.41 -10.65
CA GLY A 55 -12.61 -10.32 -9.48
C GLY A 55 -11.24 -10.96 -9.24
N ILE A 56 -10.59 -11.45 -10.29
CA ILE A 56 -9.25 -12.05 -10.28
C ILE A 56 -8.14 -11.17 -9.68
N HIS A 57 -8.36 -9.86 -9.54
CA HIS A 57 -7.43 -8.89 -8.95
C HIS A 57 -7.85 -8.42 -7.55
N LYS A 58 -8.88 -9.06 -6.98
CA LYS A 58 -9.41 -8.78 -5.62
C LYS A 58 -9.37 -10.00 -4.72
N VAL A 59 -9.45 -11.20 -5.29
CA VAL A 59 -9.39 -12.47 -4.57
C VAL A 59 -8.01 -12.66 -3.97
N THR A 60 -7.98 -12.77 -2.65
CA THR A 60 -6.76 -12.97 -1.86
C THR A 60 -6.60 -14.40 -1.38
N TRP A 61 -7.71 -15.17 -1.36
CA TRP A 61 -7.71 -16.56 -0.95
C TRP A 61 -8.64 -17.39 -1.84
N ILE A 62 -8.22 -18.60 -2.19
CA ILE A 62 -9.01 -19.60 -2.91
C ILE A 62 -8.99 -20.91 -2.11
N SER A 63 -10.15 -21.56 -1.97
CA SER A 63 -10.24 -22.87 -1.33
C SER A 63 -9.46 -23.94 -2.09
N THR A 64 -9.01 -24.98 -1.38
CA THR A 64 -8.26 -26.11 -1.97
C THR A 64 -9.01 -26.87 -3.06
N ASP A 65 -10.34 -26.79 -3.08
CA ASP A 65 -11.20 -27.37 -4.13
C ASP A 65 -11.45 -26.39 -5.30
N HIS A 66 -10.86 -25.19 -5.26
CA HIS A 66 -11.00 -24.10 -6.22
C HIS A 66 -12.44 -23.60 -6.45
N THR A 67 -13.37 -23.87 -5.53
CA THR A 67 -14.78 -23.46 -5.67
C THR A 67 -15.09 -22.11 -5.01
N THR A 68 -14.33 -21.75 -3.97
CA THR A 68 -14.61 -20.60 -3.12
C THR A 68 -13.49 -19.59 -3.21
N GLU A 69 -13.85 -18.35 -3.56
CA GLU A 69 -12.93 -17.22 -3.65
C GLU A 69 -13.28 -16.15 -2.60
N ASN A 70 -12.28 -15.68 -1.85
CA ASN A 70 -12.47 -14.72 -0.77
C ASN A 70 -11.47 -13.56 -0.84
N GLN A 71 -11.88 -12.42 -0.27
CA GLN A 71 -11.02 -11.26 0.00
C GLN A 71 -10.91 -11.11 1.53
N ILE A 72 -9.87 -11.69 2.11
CA ILE A 72 -9.65 -11.76 3.57
C ILE A 72 -8.33 -11.11 4.00
N ASP A 73 -7.41 -10.91 3.05
CA ASP A 73 -6.19 -10.15 3.24
C ASP A 73 -6.44 -8.69 2.88
N HIS A 74 -6.16 -7.77 3.82
CA HIS A 74 -6.47 -6.36 3.64
C HIS A 74 -5.24 -5.49 3.80
N ILE A 75 -5.22 -4.40 3.04
CA ILE A 75 -4.33 -3.27 3.26
C ILE A 75 -5.21 -2.07 3.61
N CYS A 76 -4.84 -1.36 4.66
CA CYS A 76 -5.51 -0.15 5.09
C CYS A 76 -4.53 0.96 5.40
N ILE A 77 -4.88 2.15 4.94
CA ILE A 77 -4.14 3.38 5.20
C ILE A 77 -4.98 4.37 6.00
N ASN A 78 -4.32 5.21 6.80
CA ASN A 78 -5.02 6.32 7.44
C ASN A 78 -5.63 7.24 6.37
N LYS A 79 -6.89 7.64 6.59
CA LYS A 79 -7.69 8.48 5.70
C LYS A 79 -6.99 9.77 5.28
N LYS A 80 -6.16 10.35 6.14
CA LYS A 80 -5.31 11.52 5.83
C LYS A 80 -4.39 11.27 4.63
N PHE A 81 -3.89 10.05 4.50
CA PHE A 81 -2.95 9.65 3.46
C PHE A 81 -3.60 8.88 2.31
N ARG A 82 -4.93 8.68 2.29
CA ARG A 82 -5.62 7.91 1.23
C ARG A 82 -5.28 8.32 -0.20
N ARG A 83 -4.90 9.60 -0.41
CA ARG A 83 -4.52 10.15 -1.73
C ARG A 83 -3.12 9.73 -2.18
N THR A 84 -2.34 9.07 -1.33
CA THR A 84 -1.04 8.50 -1.70
C THR A 84 -1.21 7.11 -2.33
N ILE A 85 -2.32 6.42 -2.08
CA ILE A 85 -2.60 5.13 -2.71
C ILE A 85 -3.04 5.37 -4.15
N GLU A 86 -2.32 4.75 -5.08
CA GLU A 86 -2.63 4.79 -6.52
C GLU A 86 -3.38 3.53 -6.97
N ASP A 87 -3.11 2.39 -6.34
CA ASP A 87 -3.76 1.12 -6.66
C ASP A 87 -3.60 0.11 -5.51
N VAL A 88 -4.58 -0.79 -5.34
CA VAL A 88 -4.47 -2.00 -4.52
C VAL A 88 -5.10 -3.16 -5.28
N ARG A 89 -4.33 -4.24 -5.46
CA ARG A 89 -4.76 -5.41 -6.24
C ARG A 89 -4.01 -6.66 -5.84
N THR A 90 -4.59 -7.82 -6.15
CA THR A 90 -3.92 -9.11 -5.99
C THR A 90 -3.10 -9.49 -7.22
N ARG A 91 -2.05 -10.29 -7.01
CA ARG A 91 -1.18 -10.87 -8.04
C ARG A 91 -1.27 -12.39 -8.00
N THR A 92 -2.13 -12.91 -8.86
CA THR A 92 -2.44 -14.35 -9.01
C THR A 92 -1.30 -15.18 -9.61
N GLY A 93 -0.35 -14.55 -10.31
CA GLY A 93 0.79 -15.24 -10.94
C GLY A 93 2.06 -15.25 -10.09
N ALA A 94 2.00 -14.82 -8.83
CA ALA A 94 3.13 -14.88 -7.91
C ALA A 94 3.09 -16.21 -7.14
N ASP A 95 4.19 -16.95 -7.15
CA ASP A 95 4.31 -18.19 -6.39
C ASP A 95 4.66 -17.88 -4.93
N ILE A 96 3.64 -17.90 -4.05
CA ILE A 96 3.78 -17.58 -2.63
C ILE A 96 3.14 -18.65 -1.76
N ALA A 97 1.89 -19.00 -2.05
CA ALA A 97 1.12 -19.99 -1.32
C ALA A 97 0.10 -20.64 -2.28
N PRO A 98 -0.30 -21.89 -2.03
CA PRO A 98 -1.25 -22.60 -2.90
C PRO A 98 -2.66 -22.00 -2.85
N ASP A 99 -3.05 -21.42 -1.72
CA ASP A 99 -4.39 -20.91 -1.44
C ASP A 99 -4.45 -19.38 -1.27
N HIS A 100 -3.34 -18.71 -0.92
CA HIS A 100 -3.27 -17.26 -0.82
C HIS A 100 -2.60 -16.59 -2.03
N HIS A 101 -3.14 -15.44 -2.45
CA HIS A 101 -2.54 -14.56 -3.45
C HIS A 101 -1.90 -13.33 -2.81
N LEU A 102 -0.79 -12.88 -3.40
CA LEU A 102 -0.12 -11.65 -2.97
C LEU A 102 -1.03 -10.43 -3.15
N VAL A 103 -1.26 -9.67 -2.09
CA VAL A 103 -1.87 -8.33 -2.17
C VAL A 103 -0.78 -7.27 -2.30
N VAL A 104 -0.87 -6.44 -3.33
CA VAL A 104 0.10 -5.38 -3.61
C VAL A 104 -0.58 -4.02 -3.58
N VAL A 105 0.06 -3.07 -2.91
CA VAL A 105 -0.30 -1.65 -2.93
C VAL A 105 0.71 -0.86 -3.76
N LYS A 106 0.22 -0.03 -4.67
CA LYS A 106 1.00 0.99 -5.36
C LYS A 106 0.75 2.32 -4.68
N MET A 107 1.81 2.98 -4.21
CA MET A 107 1.68 4.25 -3.51
C MET A 107 2.70 5.30 -3.95
N LYS A 108 2.27 6.56 -3.95
CA LYS A 108 3.09 7.74 -4.23
C LYS A 108 3.34 8.53 -2.96
N LEU A 109 4.58 8.45 -2.47
CA LEU A 109 5.04 9.24 -1.33
C LEU A 109 5.18 10.72 -1.71
N LYS A 110 4.63 11.60 -0.87
CA LYS A 110 4.82 13.06 -0.97
C LYS A 110 5.67 13.52 0.19
N LEU A 111 6.98 13.51 0.00
CA LEU A 111 7.94 13.95 1.01
C LEU A 111 8.09 15.47 0.96
N LYS A 112 8.11 16.11 2.13
CA LYS A 112 8.53 17.50 2.24
C LYS A 112 10.05 17.52 2.09
N LYS A 113 10.57 18.29 1.14
CA LYS A 113 12.01 18.51 1.03
C LYS A 113 12.45 19.40 2.20
N THR A 114 13.16 18.83 3.16
CA THR A 114 13.86 19.59 4.19
C THR A 114 15.26 19.86 3.69
N TRP A 115 15.54 21.11 3.30
CA TRP A 115 16.90 21.54 3.10
C TRP A 115 17.51 21.71 4.49
N THR A 116 18.39 20.79 4.88
CA THR A 116 19.39 21.15 5.88
C THR A 116 20.27 22.15 5.14
N THR A 117 20.19 23.43 5.49
CA THR A 117 21.22 24.40 5.09
C THR A 117 22.48 24.00 5.84
N GLY A 118 23.12 22.91 5.40
CA GLY A 118 24.53 22.72 5.65
C GLY A 118 25.18 23.85 4.90
N GLN A 119 25.75 24.81 5.61
CA GLN A 119 26.87 25.57 5.09
C GLN A 119 28.01 24.56 4.84
N THR A 120 27.87 23.72 3.82
CA THR A 120 29.06 23.22 3.15
C THR A 120 29.46 24.40 2.28
N ALA A 121 30.14 25.37 2.91
CA ALA A 121 31.08 26.18 2.16
C ALA A 121 31.92 25.14 1.41
N LEU A 122 31.76 25.08 0.09
CA LEU A 122 32.65 24.35 -0.78
C LEU A 122 34.06 24.80 -0.36
N GLN A 123 34.76 23.97 0.41
CA GLN A 123 36.13 24.27 0.78
C GLN A 123 36.91 24.25 -0.53
N ARG A 124 37.13 25.44 -1.09
CA ARG A 124 38.09 25.65 -2.15
C ARG A 124 39.46 25.46 -1.53
N PHE A 125 40.01 24.25 -1.64
CA PHE A 125 41.39 24.00 -1.31
C PHE A 125 42.27 24.76 -2.31
N ASN A 126 43.22 25.54 -1.79
CA ASN A 126 44.17 26.27 -2.62
C ASN A 126 45.17 25.27 -3.22
N THR A 127 45.10 25.04 -4.53
CA THR A 127 45.96 24.09 -5.26
C THR A 127 47.26 24.72 -5.77
N ALA A 128 47.59 25.96 -5.36
CA ALA A 128 48.82 26.64 -5.81
C ALA A 128 50.10 25.85 -5.50
N PHE A 129 50.09 25.02 -4.45
CA PHE A 129 51.23 24.18 -4.05
C PHE A 129 51.25 22.78 -4.69
N LEU A 130 50.23 22.42 -5.47
CA LEU A 130 50.11 21.11 -6.13
C LEU A 130 50.51 21.16 -7.61
N ARG A 131 51.07 22.28 -8.08
CA ARG A 131 51.62 22.36 -9.44
C ARG A 131 53.01 21.75 -9.42
N ASP A 132 53.14 20.57 -10.02
CA ASP A 132 54.43 19.93 -10.22
C ASP A 132 55.34 20.85 -11.03
N THR A 133 56.46 21.23 -10.43
CA THR A 133 57.58 21.82 -11.17
C THR A 133 58.46 20.69 -11.64
N ASP A 134 58.05 20.02 -12.71
CA ASP A 134 58.98 19.24 -13.52
C ASP A 134 60.01 20.22 -14.12
N LYS A 135 61.05 20.45 -13.34
CA LYS A 135 62.36 20.89 -13.81
C LYS A 135 63.21 19.64 -13.91
N THR A 136 63.36 19.12 -15.12
CA THR A 136 64.62 18.50 -15.51
C THR A 136 65.06 19.08 -16.84
N GLN A 137 66.36 19.39 -16.87
CA GLN A 137 67.12 20.13 -17.88
C GLN A 137 67.30 19.35 -19.17
#